data_AF-A0A402ACT2-F1
#
_entry.id   AF-A0A402ACT2-F1
#
_cell.length_a   1.000
_cell.length_b   1.000
_cell.length_c   1.000
_cell.angle_alpha   90.00
_cell.angle_beta   90.00
_cell.angle_gamma   90.00
#
_symmetry.space_group_name_H-M   'P 1'
#
loop_
_entity.id
_entity.type
_entity.pdbx_description
1 polymer ?
#
loop_
_entity_poly.entity_id
_entity_poly.type
_entity_poly.pdbx_seq_one_letter_code
_entity_poly.pdbx_strand_id
1 'polypeptide(L)'
;MGPTVLDGVRPEMSVYREEIFGPVISLVPVASLEEAIGLINANEYGNAASIFTQSGFAAREFRYRVETGNIGINVGVAAPVAYFPFSGAKRSFFGNLHPQGRDAVRFFTESKVVITRWTPGDGQRAITGIGR
;
A
#
# COMPACT_ATOMS: atom_id res chain seq x y z
N MET A 1 -20.27 -19.05 -13.02
CA MET A 1 -20.35 -19.03 -11.54
C MET A 1 -21.18 -17.83 -11.11
N GLY A 2 -22.05 -17.98 -10.11
CA GLY A 2 -22.83 -16.89 -9.53
C GLY A 2 -22.20 -16.34 -8.24
N PRO A 3 -22.71 -15.20 -7.71
CA PRO A 3 -22.29 -14.66 -6.41
C PRO A 3 -22.48 -15.68 -5.29
N THR A 4 -21.48 -15.82 -4.42
CA THR A 4 -21.46 -16.82 -3.33
C THR A 4 -21.07 -16.14 -2.02
N VAL A 5 -21.81 -16.44 -0.94
CA VAL A 5 -21.48 -16.00 0.43
C VAL A 5 -21.11 -17.25 1.24
N LEU A 6 -19.94 -17.24 1.86
CA LEU A 6 -19.49 -18.28 2.79
C LEU A 6 -19.57 -17.72 4.21
N ASP A 7 -20.38 -18.35 5.06
CA ASP A 7 -20.54 -17.96 6.46
C ASP A 7 -19.76 -18.91 7.40
N GLY A 8 -19.32 -18.39 8.54
CA GLY A 8 -18.57 -19.15 9.55
C GLY A 8 -17.20 -19.64 9.07
N VAL A 9 -16.56 -18.88 8.17
CA VAL A 9 -15.21 -19.20 7.68
C VAL A 9 -14.21 -19.06 8.84
N ARG A 10 -13.25 -19.98 8.91
CA ARG A 10 -12.19 -19.96 9.94
C ARG A 10 -10.79 -19.79 9.30
N PRO A 11 -9.81 -19.24 10.04
CA PRO A 11 -8.47 -18.95 9.49
C PRO A 11 -7.71 -20.19 9.00
N GLU A 12 -8.11 -21.39 9.42
CA GLU A 12 -7.48 -22.64 9.01
C GLU A 12 -7.98 -23.16 7.66
N MET A 13 -9.08 -22.61 7.15
CA MET A 13 -9.68 -23.04 5.88
C MET A 13 -8.90 -22.48 4.68
N SER A 14 -8.78 -23.26 3.61
CA SER A 14 -8.14 -22.81 2.36
C SER A 14 -8.85 -21.59 1.77
N VAL A 15 -10.19 -21.55 1.82
CA VAL A 15 -11.00 -20.41 1.36
C VAL A 15 -10.74 -19.10 2.11
N TYR A 16 -10.03 -19.14 3.23
CA TYR A 16 -9.54 -17.95 3.94
C TYR A 16 -8.10 -17.60 3.57
N ARG A 17 -7.22 -18.61 3.46
CA ARG A 17 -5.78 -18.43 3.26
C ARG A 17 -5.42 -18.09 1.81
N GLU A 18 -6.22 -18.55 0.86
CA GLU A 18 -5.98 -18.41 -0.57
C GLU A 18 -6.91 -17.38 -1.18
N GLU A 19 -6.40 -16.63 -2.16
CA GLU A 19 -7.18 -15.63 -2.86
C GLU A 19 -8.06 -16.30 -3.94
N ILE A 20 -9.38 -16.20 -3.77
CA ILE A 20 -10.35 -16.92 -4.61
C ILE A 20 -10.46 -16.32 -6.02
N PHE A 21 -10.23 -15.01 -6.20
CA PHE A 21 -10.36 -14.27 -7.47
C PHE A 21 -11.71 -14.47 -8.20
N GLY A 22 -12.77 -14.81 -7.46
CA GLY A 22 -14.12 -15.01 -7.97
C GLY A 22 -15.15 -14.20 -7.19
N PRO A 23 -16.45 -14.25 -7.58
CA PRO A 23 -17.52 -13.52 -6.92
C PRO A 23 -17.92 -14.20 -5.59
N VAL A 24 -16.97 -14.34 -4.67
CA VAL A 24 -17.13 -15.01 -3.37
C VAL A 24 -16.75 -14.05 -2.24
N ILE A 25 -17.60 -13.94 -1.23
CA ILE A 25 -17.30 -13.24 0.02
C ILE A 25 -17.30 -14.22 1.20
N SER A 26 -16.25 -14.17 2.02
CA SER A 26 -16.08 -15.01 3.20
C SER A 26 -16.34 -14.17 4.46
N LEU A 27 -17.26 -14.62 5.31
CA LEU A 27 -17.58 -13.99 6.59
C LEU A 27 -16.85 -14.74 7.71
N VAL A 28 -16.00 -14.02 8.44
CA VAL A 28 -15.27 -14.51 9.60
C VAL A 28 -15.77 -13.73 10.83
N PRO A 29 -16.55 -14.35 11.72
CA PRO A 29 -17.00 -13.68 12.93
C PRO A 29 -15.83 -13.44 13.89
N VAL A 30 -15.79 -12.25 14.48
CA VAL A 30 -14.81 -11.83 15.49
C VAL A 30 -15.54 -11.14 16.65
N ALA A 31 -15.05 -11.29 17.87
CA ALA A 31 -15.69 -10.78 19.08
C ALA A 31 -15.31 -9.32 19.40
N SER A 32 -14.23 -8.80 18.81
CA SER A 32 -13.76 -7.44 19.10
C SER A 32 -12.96 -6.81 17.96
N LEU A 33 -12.78 -5.48 18.03
CA LEU A 33 -11.89 -4.76 17.13
C LEU A 33 -10.43 -5.26 17.24
N GLU A 34 -10.00 -5.59 18.47
CA GLU A 34 -8.65 -6.11 18.72
C GLU A 34 -8.42 -7.43 17.98
N GLU A 35 -9.37 -8.35 18.09
CA GLU A 35 -9.34 -9.63 17.38
C GLU A 35 -9.38 -9.44 15.86
N ALA A 36 -10.21 -8.51 15.36
CA ALA A 36 -10.28 -8.19 13.95
C ALA A 36 -8.92 -7.69 13.41
N ILE A 37 -8.27 -6.77 14.13
CA ILE A 37 -6.95 -6.24 13.76
C ILE A 37 -5.90 -7.36 13.80
N GLY A 38 -5.90 -8.18 14.85
CA GLY A 38 -4.99 -9.32 14.98
C GLY A 38 -5.16 -10.31 13.83
N LEU A 39 -6.41 -10.61 13.45
CA LEU A 39 -6.73 -11.49 12.33
C LEU A 39 -6.22 -10.94 11.00
N ILE A 40 -6.45 -9.65 10.71
CA ILE A 40 -5.94 -9.00 9.49
C ILE A 40 -4.41 -9.00 9.47
N ASN A 41 -3.77 -8.70 10.59
CA ASN A 41 -2.32 -8.63 10.69
C ASN A 41 -1.66 -10.02 10.62
N ALA A 42 -2.36 -11.09 11.00
CA ALA A 42 -1.89 -12.46 10.82
C ALA A 42 -1.92 -12.93 9.35
N ASN A 43 -2.67 -12.27 8.48
CA ASN A 43 -2.72 -12.62 7.06
C ASN A 43 -1.38 -12.28 6.38
N GLU A 44 -0.90 -13.17 5.52
CA GLU A 44 0.36 -13.00 4.79
C GLU A 44 0.28 -11.88 3.74
N TYR A 45 -0.93 -11.57 3.27
CA TYR A 45 -1.22 -10.51 2.32
C TYR A 45 -1.63 -9.22 3.06
N GLY A 46 -1.27 -8.08 2.48
CA GLY A 46 -1.49 -6.77 3.07
C GLY A 46 -1.78 -5.69 2.04
N ASN A 47 -2.61 -5.99 1.04
CA ASN A 47 -2.92 -5.05 -0.04
C ASN A 47 -3.82 -3.89 0.46
N ALA A 48 -5.00 -4.24 0.97
CA ALA A 48 -5.96 -3.26 1.46
C ALA A 48 -6.83 -3.84 2.58
N ALA A 49 -7.30 -2.97 3.47
CA ALA A 49 -8.30 -3.29 4.47
C ALA A 49 -9.26 -2.11 4.68
N SER A 50 -10.52 -2.41 5.01
CA SER A 50 -11.54 -1.40 5.25
C SER A 50 -12.30 -1.67 6.55
N ILE A 51 -12.69 -0.59 7.23
CA ILE A 51 -13.59 -0.62 8.39
C ILE A 51 -14.84 0.20 8.11
N PHE A 52 -16.00 -0.33 8.48
CA PHE A 52 -17.28 0.39 8.48
C PHE A 52 -17.70 0.68 9.91
N THR A 53 -17.70 1.95 10.30
CA THR A 53 -17.94 2.36 11.68
C THR A 53 -18.37 3.83 11.78
N GLN A 54 -19.14 4.14 12.82
CA GLN A 54 -19.45 5.50 13.25
C GLN A 54 -18.51 5.97 14.39
N SER A 55 -17.67 5.07 14.93
CA SER A 55 -16.76 5.37 16.04
C SER A 55 -15.43 5.92 15.52
N GLY A 56 -15.14 7.18 15.86
CA GLY A 56 -13.84 7.79 15.56
C GLY A 56 -12.67 7.08 16.26
N PHE A 57 -12.91 6.48 17.43
CA PHE A 57 -11.93 5.65 18.12
C PHE A 57 -11.58 4.41 17.29
N ALA A 58 -12.59 3.65 16.84
CA ALA A 58 -12.37 2.45 16.05
C ALA A 58 -11.67 2.77 14.72
N ALA A 59 -12.08 3.84 14.03
CA ALA A 59 -11.44 4.30 12.82
C ALA A 59 -9.96 4.68 13.03
N ARG A 60 -9.65 5.31 14.16
CA ARG A 60 -8.28 5.68 14.55
C ARG A 60 -7.44 4.44 14.86
N GLU A 61 -7.93 3.53 15.69
CA GLU A 61 -7.24 2.30 16.03
C GLU A 61 -6.94 1.48 14.77
N PHE A 62 -7.94 1.28 13.93
CA PHE A 62 -7.81 0.52 12.68
C PHE A 62 -6.73 1.09 11.75
N ARG A 63 -6.78 2.40 11.46
CA ARG A 63 -5.82 3.01 10.50
C ARG A 63 -4.36 3.03 10.96
N TYR A 64 -4.11 2.97 12.28
CA TYR A 64 -2.74 3.00 12.81
C TYR A 64 -2.19 1.60 13.07
N ARG A 65 -3.04 0.62 13.34
CA ARG A 65 -2.62 -0.70 13.81
C ARG A 65 -2.73 -1.79 12.75
N VAL A 66 -3.53 -1.60 11.71
CA VAL A 66 -3.64 -2.55 10.60
C VAL A 66 -2.45 -2.39 9.66
N GLU A 67 -1.76 -3.51 9.39
CA GLU A 67 -0.54 -3.58 8.59
C GLU A 67 -0.84 -3.88 7.11
N THR A 68 -1.61 -3.00 6.46
CA THR A 68 -1.91 -3.08 5.02
C THR A 68 -1.57 -1.79 4.30
N GLY A 69 -1.30 -1.88 3.00
CA GLY A 69 -0.89 -0.74 2.18
C GLY A 69 -1.95 0.35 2.08
N ASN A 70 -3.20 -0.03 1.78
CA ASN A 70 -4.31 0.92 1.66
C ASN A 70 -5.37 0.70 2.74
N ILE A 71 -5.80 1.78 3.40
CA ILE A 71 -6.82 1.75 4.46
C ILE A 71 -8.06 2.52 4.02
N GLY A 72 -9.22 1.87 4.08
CA GLY A 72 -10.53 2.48 3.87
C GLY A 72 -11.31 2.68 5.17
N ILE A 73 -11.94 3.84 5.33
CA ILE A 73 -12.92 4.10 6.40
C ILE A 73 -14.25 4.42 5.72
N ASN A 74 -15.26 3.56 5.94
CA ASN A 74 -16.58 3.66 5.32
C ASN A 74 -16.56 3.62 3.78
N VAL A 75 -15.56 2.93 3.20
CA VAL A 75 -15.42 2.71 1.75
C VAL A 75 -15.07 1.25 1.47
N GLY A 76 -15.76 0.62 0.51
CA GLY A 76 -15.57 -0.81 0.22
C GLY A 76 -14.30 -1.14 -0.57
N VAL A 77 -13.81 -0.20 -1.38
CA VAL A 77 -12.57 -0.35 -2.14
C VAL A 77 -11.67 0.84 -1.83
N ALA A 78 -10.62 0.60 -1.06
CA ALA A 78 -9.65 1.62 -0.65
C ALA A 78 -8.60 1.90 -1.73
N ALA A 79 -9.03 2.05 -2.99
CA ALA A 79 -8.12 2.35 -4.09
C ALA A 79 -7.77 3.86 -4.09
N PRO A 80 -6.49 4.24 -4.01
CA PRO A 80 -6.10 5.64 -4.07
C PRO A 80 -6.37 6.24 -5.45
N VAL A 81 -6.62 7.54 -5.49
CA VAL A 81 -6.61 8.31 -6.75
C VAL A 81 -5.17 8.43 -7.28
N ALA A 82 -5.02 8.55 -8.60
CA ALA A 82 -3.75 8.39 -9.32
C ALA A 82 -2.55 9.23 -8.82
N TYR A 83 -2.79 10.32 -8.09
CA TYR A 83 -1.74 11.17 -7.53
C TYR A 83 -1.14 10.63 -6.22
N PHE A 84 -1.82 9.70 -5.55
CA PHE A 84 -1.30 9.00 -4.39
C PHE A 84 -0.69 7.65 -4.81
N PRO A 85 0.31 7.13 -4.08
CA PRO A 85 0.84 5.80 -4.34
C PRO A 85 -0.20 4.71 -4.07
N PHE A 86 -0.33 3.73 -4.97
CA PHE A 86 -1.06 2.50 -4.72
C PHE A 86 -0.20 1.60 -3.83
N SER A 87 -0.53 1.56 -2.55
CA SER A 87 0.33 0.96 -1.55
C SER A 87 0.05 -0.53 -1.39
N GLY A 88 1.05 -1.33 -1.07
CA GLY A 88 0.88 -2.73 -0.67
C GLY A 88 1.89 -3.07 0.40
N ALA A 89 1.52 -3.97 1.31
CA ALA A 89 2.39 -4.43 2.38
C ALA A 89 2.56 -5.96 2.33
N LYS A 90 3.55 -6.46 3.07
CA LYS A 90 3.81 -7.91 3.22
C LYS A 90 4.01 -8.58 1.87
N ARG A 91 3.39 -9.74 1.62
CA ARG A 91 3.49 -10.46 0.35
C ARG A 91 2.70 -9.81 -0.80
N SER A 92 1.99 -8.70 -0.55
CA SER A 92 1.25 -7.98 -1.59
C SER A 92 2.10 -6.98 -2.38
N PHE A 93 3.33 -6.69 -1.95
CA PHE A 93 4.21 -5.77 -2.67
C PHE A 93 5.69 -6.09 -2.42
N PHE A 94 6.51 -5.99 -3.47
CA PHE A 94 7.96 -6.17 -3.39
C PHE A 94 8.65 -4.91 -3.92
N GLY A 95 9.43 -4.26 -3.04
CA GLY A 95 10.14 -3.02 -3.35
C GLY A 95 9.81 -1.89 -2.38
N ASN A 96 10.24 -0.68 -2.71
CA ASN A 96 10.06 0.52 -1.89
C ASN A 96 9.35 1.68 -2.63
N LEU A 97 9.18 1.59 -3.95
CA LEU A 97 8.52 2.59 -4.78
C LEU A 97 7.26 2.00 -5.40
N HIS A 98 6.10 2.51 -5.00
CA HIS A 98 4.80 2.03 -5.45
C HIS A 98 4.44 2.49 -6.88
N PRO A 99 3.52 1.80 -7.57
CA PRO A 99 3.30 1.97 -9.01
C PRO A 99 2.54 3.25 -9.41
N GLN A 100 2.21 4.15 -8.48
CA GLN A 100 1.43 5.37 -8.76
C GLN A 100 2.00 6.61 -8.08
N GLY A 101 1.50 7.77 -8.47
CA GLY A 101 1.92 9.06 -7.92
C GLY A 101 3.41 9.36 -8.16
N ARG A 102 4.03 10.00 -7.16
CA ARG A 102 5.44 10.41 -7.23
C ARG A 102 6.41 9.23 -7.19
N ASP A 103 6.00 8.09 -6.64
CA ASP A 103 6.85 6.90 -6.54
C ASP A 103 7.10 6.32 -7.93
N ALA A 104 6.09 6.30 -8.81
CA ALA A 104 6.26 5.91 -10.21
C ALA A 104 7.30 6.80 -10.92
N VAL A 105 7.23 8.12 -10.72
CA VAL A 105 8.23 9.05 -11.30
C VAL A 105 9.63 8.74 -10.79
N ARG A 106 9.79 8.49 -9.48
CA ARG A 106 11.08 8.13 -8.88
C ARG A 106 11.59 6.77 -9.34
N PHE A 107 10.70 5.83 -9.65
CA PHE A 107 11.07 4.50 -10.13
C PHE A 107 11.62 4.57 -11.56
N PHE A 108 11.02 5.41 -12.41
CA PHE A 108 11.43 5.59 -13.81
C PHE A 108 12.47 6.70 -14.02
N THR A 109 12.98 7.33 -12.97
CA THR A 109 14.01 8.38 -13.08
C THR A 109 15.15 8.17 -12.09
N GLU A 110 16.33 8.69 -12.43
CA GLU A 110 17.50 8.66 -11.55
C GLU A 110 17.82 10.08 -11.07
N SER A 111 18.18 10.22 -9.79
CA SER A 111 18.55 11.52 -9.22
C SER A 111 19.99 11.88 -9.61
N LYS A 112 20.17 13.07 -10.18
CA LYS A 112 21.50 13.64 -10.47
C LYS A 112 21.73 14.89 -9.62
N VAL A 113 22.84 14.95 -8.90
CA VAL A 113 23.25 16.11 -8.11
C VAL A 113 24.33 16.88 -8.87
N VAL A 114 24.13 18.19 -9.03
CA VAL A 114 25.07 19.10 -9.70
C VAL A 114 25.43 20.23 -8.75
N ILE A 115 26.72 20.40 -8.46
CA ILE A 115 27.24 21.49 -7.63
C ILE A 115 28.20 22.30 -8.48
N THR A 116 27.90 23.58 -8.69
CA THR A 116 28.72 24.48 -9.52
C THR A 116 29.16 25.71 -8.74
N ARG A 117 30.40 26.15 -8.94
CA ARG A 117 30.92 27.43 -8.48
C ARG A 117 31.60 28.15 -9.64
N TRP A 118 31.33 29.45 -9.77
CA TRP A 118 31.98 30.33 -10.74
C TRP A 118 32.75 31.42 -10.00
N THR A 119 33.97 31.71 -10.44
CA THR A 119 34.82 32.80 -9.95
C THR A 119 35.00 33.88 -11.01
N PRO A 120 35.22 35.16 -10.62
CA PRO A 120 35.47 36.22 -11.58
C PRO A 120 36.68 35.89 -12.49
N GLY A 121 36.46 35.79 -13.80
CA GLY A 121 37.48 35.40 -14.78
C GLY A 121 37.19 34.07 -15.52
N ASP A 122 36.23 33.27 -15.07
CA ASP A 122 35.92 31.95 -15.66
C ASP A 122 35.21 32.01 -17.03
N GLY A 123 34.81 33.20 -17.49
CA GLY A 123 34.05 33.38 -18.74
C GLY A 123 34.83 33.26 -20.05
N GLN A 124 36.15 32.95 -20.03
CA GLN A 124 37.00 32.99 -21.23
C GLN A 124 37.95 31.81 -21.44
N ARG A 125 37.96 30.77 -20.58
CA ARG A 125 38.88 29.62 -20.78
C ARG A 125 38.17 28.44 -21.45
N ALA A 126 38.80 27.88 -22.48
CA ALA A 126 38.32 26.70 -23.19
C ALA A 126 38.19 25.50 -22.23
N ILE A 127 37.12 24.71 -22.40
CA ILE A 127 36.87 23.49 -21.64
C ILE A 127 38.00 22.49 -21.96
N THR A 128 38.93 22.29 -21.03
CA THR A 128 40.06 21.36 -21.16
C THR A 128 39.83 20.15 -20.26
N GLY A 129 38.92 19.27 -20.70
CA GLY A 129 38.70 17.96 -20.10
C GLY A 129 37.26 17.66 -19.73
N ILE A 130 36.77 16.49 -20.16
CA ILE A 130 35.51 15.89 -19.71
C ILE A 130 35.88 14.59 -18.99
N GLY A 131 35.60 14.51 -17.69
CA GLY A 131 35.69 13.26 -16.92
C GLY A 131 34.39 12.46 -17.05
N ARG A 132 34.49 11.14 -17.00
CA ARG A 132 33.33 10.22 -16.92
C ARG A 132 32.78 10.15 -15.51
#